data_AF-A0A8T3MJM5-F1
#
_entry.id   AF-A0A8T3MJM5-F1
#
_cell.length_a   1.000
_cell.length_b   1.000
_cell.length_c   1.000
_cell.angle_alpha   90.00
_cell.angle_beta   90.00
_cell.angle_gamma   90.00
#
_symmetry.space_group_name_H-M   'P 1'
#
loop_
_entity.id
_entity.type
_entity.pdbx_description
1 polymer ?
#
loop_
_entity_poly.entity_id
_entity_poly.type
_entity_poly.pdbx_seq_one_letter_code
_entity_poly.pdbx_strand_id
1 'polypeptide(L)'
;MGEGAPIRFTVKDVLAHVTAWKWRDVRRLTGGRSPLRPYEAPYGGAVHGLNAAIYERSRRTPARTIVAEHRAAHRAVLRALRAAPVEHFTRRWSAIWPVDSVGHLASHRRMHLEPLFKEKRKRERAT
;
A
#
# COMPACT_ATOMS: atom_id res chain seq x y z
N MET A 1 7.83 -14.19 13.07
CA MET A 1 8.73 -13.12 13.56
C MET A 1 8.40 -11.85 12.77
N GLY A 2 8.30 -10.71 13.46
CA GLY A 2 7.81 -9.44 12.90
C GLY A 2 8.69 -8.87 11.78
N GLU A 3 8.24 -7.80 11.13
CA GLU A 3 9.05 -6.96 10.21
C GLU A 3 10.36 -6.55 10.91
N GLY A 4 11.38 -7.42 10.84
CA GLY A 4 12.55 -7.41 11.72
C GLY A 4 13.84 -6.91 11.07
N ALA A 5 13.76 -6.25 9.92
CA ALA A 5 14.84 -5.40 9.45
C ALA A 5 14.37 -3.95 9.62
N PRO A 6 15.19 -3.02 10.17
CA PRO A 6 14.79 -1.62 10.28
C PRO A 6 14.89 -0.98 8.89
N ILE A 7 14.00 -1.38 7.98
CA ILE A 7 13.75 -0.62 6.77
C ILE A 7 13.17 0.71 7.26
N ARG A 8 14.00 1.74 7.29
CA ARG A 8 13.58 3.07 7.69
C ARG A 8 12.82 3.69 6.53
N PHE A 9 11.54 3.37 6.42
CA PHE A 9 10.67 3.94 5.40
C PHE A 9 10.67 5.47 5.50
N THR A 10 10.83 6.13 4.35
CA THR A 10 10.39 7.52 4.20
C THR A 10 8.89 7.56 3.96
N VAL A 11 8.27 8.76 4.03
CA VAL A 11 6.86 8.94 3.67
C VAL A 11 6.58 8.43 2.25
N LYS A 12 7.54 8.65 1.34
CA LYS A 12 7.48 8.18 -0.05
C LYS A 12 7.40 6.65 -0.12
N ASP A 13 8.19 5.96 0.68
CA ASP A 13 8.26 4.48 0.67
C ASP A 13 7.00 3.86 1.26
N VAL A 14 6.46 4.45 2.32
CA VAL A 14 5.15 4.03 2.85
C VAL A 14 4.08 4.21 1.77
N LEU A 15 4.02 5.38 1.12
CA LEU A 15 3.01 5.68 0.11
C LEU A 15 3.12 4.74 -1.11
N ALA A 16 4.34 4.40 -1.51
CA ALA A 16 4.63 3.36 -2.49
C ALA A 16 4.03 2.02 -2.06
N HIS A 17 4.37 1.54 -0.86
CA HIS A 17 3.88 0.27 -0.34
C HIS A 17 2.35 0.17 -0.37
N VAL A 18 1.64 1.13 0.23
CA VAL A 18 0.17 1.11 0.20
C VAL A 18 -0.41 1.25 -1.21
N THR A 19 0.28 1.92 -2.14
CA THR A 19 -0.16 1.99 -3.55
C THR A 19 -0.10 0.63 -4.23
N ALA A 20 0.96 -0.14 -3.96
CA ALA A 20 1.12 -1.47 -4.56
C ALA A 20 0.06 -2.47 -4.11
N TRP A 21 -0.28 -2.44 -2.82
CA TRP A 21 -1.35 -3.27 -2.27
C TRP A 21 -2.74 -2.83 -2.72
N LYS A 22 -3.01 -1.51 -2.87
CA LYS A 22 -4.26 -1.02 -3.46
C LYS A 22 -4.48 -1.56 -4.87
N TRP A 23 -3.43 -1.58 -5.71
CA TRP A 23 -3.54 -2.14 -7.05
C TRP A 23 -3.82 -3.64 -7.02
N ARG A 24 -3.22 -4.36 -6.08
CA ARG A 24 -3.50 -5.79 -5.89
C ARG A 24 -4.94 -6.04 -5.44
N ASP A 25 -5.49 -5.17 -4.60
CA ASP A 25 -6.89 -5.26 -4.18
C ASP A 25 -7.85 -4.97 -5.35
N VAL A 26 -7.55 -3.96 -6.18
CA VAL A 26 -8.30 -3.71 -7.42
C VAL A 26 -8.35 -4.97 -8.28
N ARG A 27 -7.22 -5.64 -8.47
CA ARG A 27 -7.17 -6.86 -9.29
C ARG A 27 -7.96 -8.01 -8.67
N ARG A 28 -7.85 -8.22 -7.36
CA ARG A 28 -8.64 -9.23 -6.63
C ARG A 28 -10.14 -8.98 -6.78
N LEU A 29 -10.57 -7.73 -6.60
CA LEU A 29 -11.97 -7.33 -6.71
C LEU A 29 -12.53 -7.51 -8.13
N THR A 30 -11.70 -7.31 -9.14
CA THR A 30 -12.13 -7.34 -10.56
C THR A 30 -11.87 -8.66 -11.27
N GLY A 31 -11.22 -9.63 -10.60
CA GLY A 31 -10.76 -10.87 -11.25
C GLY A 31 -9.77 -10.64 -12.40
N GLY A 32 -9.09 -9.48 -12.42
CA GLY A 32 -8.30 -9.02 -13.56
C GLY A 32 -7.13 -9.95 -13.92
N ARG A 33 -7.04 -10.34 -15.20
CA ARG A 33 -5.95 -11.16 -15.77
C ARG A 33 -4.93 -10.38 -16.60
N SER A 34 -5.10 -9.07 -16.76
CA SER A 34 -4.22 -8.21 -17.55
C SER A 34 -2.77 -8.16 -17.01
N PRO A 35 -1.78 -7.64 -17.76
CA PRO A 35 -0.44 -7.41 -17.22
C PRO A 35 -0.44 -6.53 -15.96
N LEU A 36 0.57 -6.69 -15.10
CA LEU A 36 0.71 -5.91 -13.86
C LEU A 36 0.82 -4.41 -14.17
N ARG A 37 0.14 -3.57 -13.37
CA ARG A 37 0.29 -2.11 -13.48
C ARG A 37 1.68 -1.67 -13.02
N PRO A 38 2.17 -0.48 -13.46
CA PRO A 38 3.48 0.06 -13.08
C PRO A 38 3.70 0.33 -11.58
N TYR A 39 2.78 0.00 -10.67
CA TYR A 39 3.09 -0.01 -9.25
C TYR A 39 2.42 -1.18 -8.53
N GLU A 40 1.89 -2.15 -9.26
CA GLU A 40 1.19 -3.28 -8.66
C GLU A 40 2.17 -4.27 -8.01
N ALA A 41 1.82 -4.78 -6.84
CA ALA A 41 2.65 -5.76 -6.13
C ALA A 41 2.78 -7.07 -6.96
N PRO A 42 4.00 -7.57 -7.24
CA PRO A 42 4.21 -8.76 -8.06
C PRO A 42 3.47 -9.99 -7.54
N TYR A 43 3.07 -10.88 -8.45
CA TYR A 43 2.48 -12.19 -8.10
C TYR A 43 3.55 -13.23 -7.81
N GLY A 44 3.24 -14.17 -6.91
CA GLY A 44 4.19 -15.19 -6.46
C GLY A 44 5.23 -14.68 -5.46
N GLY A 45 5.89 -15.60 -4.77
CA GLY A 45 6.95 -15.28 -3.82
C GLY A 45 6.48 -14.93 -2.40
N ALA A 46 7.44 -14.90 -1.48
CA ALA A 46 7.20 -14.54 -0.10
C ALA A 46 6.88 -13.04 0.04
N VAL A 47 5.93 -12.72 0.93
CA VAL A 47 5.54 -11.34 1.29
C VAL A 47 6.74 -10.42 1.49
N HIS A 48 7.78 -10.89 2.19
CA HIS A 48 8.96 -10.10 2.46
C HIS A 48 9.73 -9.74 1.17
N GLY A 49 9.85 -10.68 0.24
CA GLY A 49 10.47 -10.42 -1.07
C GLY A 49 9.66 -9.42 -1.90
N LEU A 50 8.32 -9.50 -1.84
CA LEU A 50 7.45 -8.53 -2.50
C LEU A 50 7.61 -7.12 -1.91
N ASN A 51 7.64 -7.01 -0.57
CA ASN A 51 7.82 -5.73 0.11
C ASN A 51 9.20 -5.12 -0.20
N ALA A 52 10.26 -5.93 -0.21
CA ALA A 52 11.59 -5.50 -0.59
C ALA A 52 11.64 -4.99 -2.04
N ALA A 53 10.99 -5.69 -2.98
CA ALA A 53 10.92 -5.26 -4.38
C ALA A 53 10.18 -3.91 -4.53
N ILE A 54 9.08 -3.71 -3.78
CA ILE A 54 8.35 -2.43 -3.77
C ILE A 54 9.22 -1.31 -3.20
N TYR A 55 9.97 -1.58 -2.13
CA TYR A 55 10.92 -0.63 -1.54
C TYR A 55 12.06 -0.26 -2.51
N GLU A 56 12.68 -1.24 -3.17
CA GLU A 56 13.74 -0.94 -4.14
C GLU A 56 13.24 -0.17 -5.36
N ARG A 57 11.97 -0.38 -5.74
CA ARG A 57 11.32 0.44 -6.76
C ARG A 57 11.03 1.85 -6.28
N SER A 58 10.56 2.04 -5.04
CA SER A 58 10.21 3.35 -4.51
C SER A 58 11.40 4.29 -4.46
N ARG A 59 12.59 3.77 -4.10
CA ARG A 59 13.83 4.55 -4.06
C ARG A 59 14.16 5.20 -5.40
N ARG A 60 13.94 4.47 -6.50
CA ARG A 60 14.20 4.92 -7.88
C ARG A 60 13.05 5.71 -8.51
N THR A 61 11.89 5.78 -7.84
CA THR A 61 10.70 6.46 -8.37
C THR A 61 10.57 7.88 -7.80
N PRO A 62 10.33 8.91 -8.65
CA PRO A 62 10.05 10.27 -8.17
C PRO A 62 8.82 10.32 -7.26
N ALA A 63 8.87 11.13 -6.20
CA ALA A 63 7.75 11.24 -5.25
C ALA A 63 6.45 11.69 -5.91
N ARG A 64 6.53 12.62 -6.88
CA ARG A 64 5.37 13.08 -7.68
C ARG A 64 4.66 11.93 -8.40
N THR A 65 5.43 10.98 -8.93
CA THR A 65 4.91 9.80 -9.63
C THR A 65 4.19 8.89 -8.65
N ILE A 66 4.79 8.62 -7.47
CA ILE A 66 4.16 7.79 -6.44
C ILE A 66 2.84 8.41 -5.95
N VAL A 67 2.79 9.74 -5.77
CA VAL A 67 1.54 10.43 -5.38
C VAL A 67 0.47 10.32 -6.47
N ALA A 68 0.84 10.49 -7.74
CA ALA A 68 -0.09 10.34 -8.86
C ALA A 68 -0.64 8.91 -8.93
N GLU A 69 0.24 7.91 -8.82
CA GLU A 69 -0.12 6.48 -8.77
C GLU A 69 -1.02 6.16 -7.57
N HIS A 70 -0.71 6.70 -6.40
CA HIS A 70 -1.53 6.51 -5.20
C HIS A 70 -2.97 7.00 -5.40
N ARG A 71 -3.12 8.18 -6.01
CA ARG A 71 -4.44 8.76 -6.33
C ARG A 71 -5.17 7.91 -7.37
N ALA A 72 -4.46 7.41 -8.39
CA ALA A 72 -5.03 6.53 -9.41
C ALA A 72 -5.51 5.20 -8.81
N ALA A 73 -4.68 4.55 -7.99
CA ALA A 73 -5.01 3.33 -7.28
C ALA A 73 -6.20 3.51 -6.34
N HIS A 74 -6.26 4.64 -5.63
CA HIS A 74 -7.39 4.95 -4.76
C HIS A 74 -8.71 5.10 -5.53
N ARG A 75 -8.71 5.83 -6.65
CA ARG A 75 -9.92 5.91 -7.50
C ARG A 75 -10.33 4.56 -8.05
N ALA A 76 -9.34 3.74 -8.44
CA ALA A 76 -9.61 2.40 -8.97
C ALA A 76 -10.20 1.46 -7.91
N VAL A 77 -9.68 1.46 -6.68
CA VAL A 77 -10.20 0.59 -5.62
C VAL A 77 -11.61 1.00 -5.23
N LEU A 78 -11.91 2.30 -5.16
CA LEU A 78 -13.28 2.76 -4.88
C LEU A 78 -14.25 2.36 -6.00
N ARG A 79 -13.83 2.42 -7.27
CA ARG A 79 -14.66 1.94 -8.38
C ARG A 79 -14.89 0.43 -8.31
N ALA A 80 -13.84 -0.35 -8.03
CA ALA A 80 -13.93 -1.79 -7.92
C ALA A 80 -14.85 -2.21 -6.76
N LEU A 81 -14.76 -1.55 -5.61
CA LEU A 81 -15.64 -1.77 -4.47
C LEU A 81 -17.10 -1.43 -4.80
N ARG A 82 -17.36 -0.29 -5.46
CA ARG A 82 -18.74 0.08 -5.85
C ARG A 82 -19.37 -0.87 -6.86
N ALA A 83 -18.55 -1.50 -7.70
CA ALA A 83 -19.01 -2.49 -8.68
C ALA A 83 -19.04 -3.92 -8.11
N ALA A 84 -18.54 -4.13 -6.89
CA ALA A 84 -18.51 -5.45 -6.29
C ALA A 84 -19.94 -5.89 -5.91
N PRO A 85 -20.27 -7.17 -6.09
CA PRO A 85 -21.58 -7.70 -5.73
C PRO A 85 -21.77 -7.66 -4.21
N VAL A 86 -23.01 -7.58 -3.72
CA VAL A 86 -23.30 -7.42 -2.29
C VAL A 86 -22.71 -8.56 -1.45
N GLU A 87 -22.65 -9.76 -2.01
CA GLU A 87 -22.07 -10.97 -1.42
C GLU A 87 -20.58 -10.80 -1.08
N HIS A 88 -19.88 -9.91 -1.80
CA HIS A 88 -18.51 -9.56 -1.45
C HIS A 88 -18.43 -8.96 -0.03
N PHE A 89 -19.43 -8.17 0.36
CA PHE A 89 -19.46 -7.47 1.64
C PHE A 89 -20.07 -8.30 2.77
N THR A 90 -20.87 -9.32 2.46
CA THR A 90 -21.43 -10.23 3.47
C THR A 90 -20.46 -11.36 3.84
N ARG A 91 -19.43 -11.60 3.02
CA ARG A 91 -18.38 -12.58 3.31
C ARG A 91 -17.50 -12.11 4.46
N ARG A 92 -17.17 -13.05 5.38
CA ARG A 92 -16.13 -12.83 6.38
C ARG A 92 -14.75 -12.89 5.73
N TRP A 93 -14.08 -11.75 5.66
CA TRP A 93 -12.69 -11.65 5.25
C TRP A 93 -11.76 -11.89 6.44
N SER A 94 -10.57 -12.40 6.16
CA SER A 94 -9.53 -12.50 7.19
C SER A 94 -9.12 -11.09 7.62
N ALA A 95 -9.06 -10.85 8.94
CA ALA A 95 -8.46 -9.64 9.50
C ALA A 95 -6.93 -9.63 9.33
N ILE A 96 -6.34 -10.72 8.82
CA ILE A 96 -4.91 -10.81 8.56
C ILE A 96 -4.59 -10.07 7.26
N TRP A 97 -3.60 -9.19 7.38
CA TRP A 97 -2.95 -8.55 6.25
C TRP A 97 -2.44 -9.59 5.23
N PRO A 98 -2.56 -9.39 3.90
CA PRO A 98 -3.02 -8.18 3.19
C PRO A 98 -4.48 -8.32 2.70
N VAL A 99 -5.34 -9.05 3.41
CA VAL A 99 -6.74 -9.24 2.99
C VAL A 99 -7.64 -8.12 3.53
N ASP A 100 -7.32 -7.59 4.71
CA ASP A 100 -7.98 -6.40 5.27
C ASP A 100 -7.32 -5.10 4.78
N SER A 101 -7.85 -4.52 3.70
CA SER A 101 -7.36 -3.26 3.13
C SER A 101 -7.48 -2.08 4.11
N VAL A 102 -8.50 -2.06 4.96
CA VAL A 102 -8.74 -0.95 5.89
C VAL A 102 -7.77 -1.03 7.06
N GLY A 103 -7.67 -2.21 7.69
CA GLY A 103 -6.70 -2.46 8.75
C GLY A 103 -5.26 -2.31 8.27
N HIS A 104 -4.96 -2.72 7.03
CA HIS A 104 -3.65 -2.50 6.41
C HIS A 104 -3.26 -1.01 6.36
N LEU A 105 -4.16 -0.17 5.84
CA LEU A 105 -3.94 1.27 5.74
C LEU A 105 -3.82 1.91 7.13
N ALA A 106 -4.70 1.52 8.07
CA ALA A 106 -4.67 2.02 9.44
C ALA A 106 -3.36 1.66 10.15
N SER A 107 -2.86 0.43 9.94
CA SER A 107 -1.60 -0.05 10.49
C SER A 107 -0.42 0.80 10.01
N HIS A 108 -0.28 1.04 8.70
CA HIS A 108 0.82 1.88 8.19
C HIS A 108 0.69 3.36 8.54
N ARG A 109 -0.54 3.88 8.68
CA ARG A 109 -0.74 5.22 9.22
C ARG A 109 -0.13 5.33 10.62
N ARG A 110 -0.50 4.42 11.52
CA ARG A 110 -0.08 4.44 12.94
C ARG A 110 1.41 4.13 13.12
N MET A 111 1.90 3.07 12.47
CA MET A 111 3.27 2.60 12.67
C MET A 111 4.31 3.42 11.92
N HIS A 112 3.96 4.00 10.76
CA HIS A 112 4.96 4.65 9.90
C HIS A 112 4.68 6.14 9.66
N LEU A 113 3.49 6.51 9.16
CA LEU A 113 3.25 7.90 8.77
C LEU A 113 3.19 8.87 9.96
N GLU A 114 2.44 8.51 11.01
CA GLU A 114 2.28 9.36 12.18
C GLU A 114 3.61 9.67 12.89
N PRO A 115 4.50 8.69 13.14
CA PRO A 115 5.85 8.96 13.65
C PRO A 115 6.66 9.87 12.72
N LEU A 116 6.70 9.59 11.41
CA LEU A 116 7.46 10.40 10.44
C LEU A 116 6.98 11.86 10.41
N PHE A 117 5.67 12.09 10.52
CA PHE A 117 5.12 13.43 10.57
C PHE A 117 5.39 14.14 11.91
N LYS A 118 5.39 13.42 13.03
CA LYS A 118 5.79 13.96 14.33
C LYS A 118 7.24 14.43 14.31
N GLU A 119 8.15 13.59 13.80
CA GLU A 119 9.57 13.91 13.68
C GLU A 119 9.83 15.13 12.79
N LYS A 120 9.13 15.24 11.64
CA LYS A 120 9.24 16.42 10.76
C LYS A 120 8.85 17.70 11.49
N ARG A 121 7.69 17.70 12.17
CA ARG A 121 7.21 18.87 12.93
C ARG A 121 8.15 19.28 14.07
N LYS A 122 8.79 18.31 14.73
CA LYS A 122 9.76 18.60 15.79
C LYS A 122 10.98 19.34 15.24
N ARG A 123 11.48 18.92 14.07
CA ARG A 123 12.61 19.58 13.38
C ARG A 123 12.26 20.99 12.94
N GLU A 124 11.08 21.18 12.35
CA GLU A 124 10.59 22.49 11.90
C GLU A 124 10.40 23.51 13.04
N ARG A 125 10.16 23.05 14.28
CA ARG A 125 10.02 23.91 15.47
C ARG A 125 11.34 24.23 16.16
N ALA A 126 12.40 23.50 15.84
CA ALA A 126 13.73 23.68 16.41
C ALA A 126 14.66 24.52 15.52
N THR A 127 14.15 24.99 14.37
CA THR A 127 14.82 25.88 13.40
C THR A 127 14.11 27.21 13.41
#